data_AF-A0A250J024-F1
#
_entry.id   AF-A0A250J024-F1
#
_cell.length_a   1.000
_cell.length_b   1.000
_cell.length_c   1.000
_cell.angle_alpha   90.00
_cell.angle_beta   90.00
_cell.angle_gamma   90.00
#
_symmetry.space_group_name_H-M   'P 1'
#
loop_
_entity.id
_entity.type
_entity.pdbx_description
1 polymer ?
#
loop_
_entity_poly.entity_id
_entity_poly.type
_entity_poly.pdbx_seq_one_letter_code
_entity_poly.pdbx_strand_id
1 'polypeptide(L)'
;MPKQSENLELLLVHADTNTPMLEEGPPVDAAAGLESTREQVHEPLDFWEEGGDPNDLEAQRWGLILPEGPRGDRLRELIQPLIALRREQQGGHPIKEYRVPAGPMTMAGAAQWRKKHFDAGEHTNTDLPRYQLILGDFDQVPLAIQQMQSTDGYVGRLHFSDERGYESYVEKVLRAEKLTREASGRIIMHTAHDGSRALDAGFKALINPGIELMRGEMGKGLFPTNECDIHGKEMEPGLDRFLESAAHAAPGVLFSMSHGAGAPKGGWTTEEDRLAGQGSMSFGRDGLLRGDDLTSRTFMPNGIWFMFACFGAGTPDTSAYEHWLRKLVEAGRYPSVPDVVKNLAGTGRPFVAATPQKVLANPNGPLAFIGHVDLAWTYSFREDDSPAKKRPGRFINTLKTMLKSDRVGIGFRELYRYLALTDSELASIHDEDVQTSAQPSNDELIRRGYLWMMRQDIAGYVLLGDPAVRLPVESKRSKPYTAAPPTPPPSAPLPIAADKLEEAIGYFMCGELSPKELATKYGIERRELERLAAIYCKAGRAALGIPD
;
A
#
# COMPACT_ATOMS: atom_id res chain seq x y z
N MET A 1 14.84 -19.94 45.03
CA MET A 1 15.23 -20.29 43.65
C MET A 1 15.82 -19.04 43.03
N PRO A 2 17.02 -19.10 42.43
CA PRO A 2 17.62 -17.92 41.83
C PRO A 2 16.76 -17.47 40.65
N LYS A 3 16.50 -16.16 40.56
CA LYS A 3 15.91 -15.53 39.37
C LYS A 3 16.77 -15.97 38.18
N GLN A 4 16.17 -16.63 37.18
CA GLN A 4 16.78 -16.64 35.86
C GLN A 4 16.90 -15.16 35.46
N SER A 5 18.13 -14.63 35.38
CA SER A 5 18.31 -13.39 34.62
C SER A 5 18.08 -13.80 33.18
N GLU A 6 17.05 -13.25 32.56
CA GLU A 6 16.93 -13.33 31.11
C GLU A 6 18.12 -12.50 30.59
N ASN A 7 19.09 -13.14 29.96
CA ASN A 7 20.20 -12.47 29.27
C ASN A 7 19.89 -12.51 27.76
N LEU A 8 20.32 -11.49 27.01
CA LEU A 8 20.20 -11.51 25.54
C LEU A 8 21.31 -12.37 24.94
N GLU A 9 20.95 -13.52 24.38
CA GLU A 9 21.94 -14.48 23.87
C GLU A 9 22.40 -14.16 22.44
N LEU A 10 23.68 -14.41 22.14
CA LEU A 10 24.26 -14.26 20.80
C LEU A 10 24.50 -15.64 20.16
N LEU A 11 23.93 -15.86 18.97
CA LEU A 11 24.07 -17.11 18.21
C LEU A 11 25.35 -17.13 17.35
N LEU A 12 26.52 -17.02 17.99
CA LEU A 12 27.82 -17.00 17.32
C LEU A 12 28.81 -17.92 18.03
N VAL A 13 29.56 -18.72 17.27
CA VAL A 13 30.64 -19.57 17.80
C VAL A 13 31.99 -19.17 17.24
N HIS A 14 33.03 -19.39 18.03
CA HIS A 14 34.41 -19.41 17.56
C HIS A 14 34.59 -20.54 16.52
N ALA A 15 35.10 -20.21 15.33
CA ALA A 15 35.19 -21.16 14.22
C ALA A 15 36.21 -22.29 14.47
N ASP A 16 37.20 -22.06 15.32
CA ASP A 16 38.27 -22.98 15.68
C ASP A 16 37.92 -23.88 16.87
N THR A 17 37.17 -23.37 17.85
CA THR A 17 36.78 -24.11 19.06
C THR A 17 35.34 -24.59 19.08
N ASN A 18 34.49 -24.10 18.18
CA ASN A 18 33.03 -24.29 18.17
C ASN A 18 32.33 -23.91 19.47
N THR A 19 32.93 -23.05 20.30
CA THR A 19 32.34 -22.55 21.55
C THR A 19 31.62 -21.22 21.31
N PRO A 20 30.54 -20.92 22.05
CA PRO A 20 29.87 -19.62 21.98
C PRO A 20 30.86 -18.46 22.14
N MET A 21 30.76 -17.41 21.33
CA MET A 21 31.56 -16.20 21.46
C MET A 21 31.14 -15.33 22.64
N LEU A 22 29.93 -15.54 23.15
CA LEU A 22 29.38 -14.86 24.31
C LEU A 22 28.85 -15.94 25.25
N GLU A 23 29.58 -16.22 26.33
CA GLU A 23 29.21 -17.26 27.31
C GLU A 23 28.02 -16.85 28.17
N GLU A 24 27.89 -15.56 28.46
CA GLU A 24 26.72 -14.95 29.10
C GLU A 24 26.34 -13.68 28.33
N GLY A 25 25.12 -13.67 27.77
CA GLY A 25 24.55 -12.50 27.13
C GLY A 25 24.52 -11.26 28.05
N PRO A 26 24.50 -10.02 27.51
CA PRO A 26 24.20 -8.86 28.34
C PRO A 26 22.84 -9.07 29.02
N PRO A 27 22.70 -8.69 30.31
CA PRO A 27 21.45 -8.92 31.03
C PRO A 27 20.32 -8.14 30.35
N VAL A 28 19.11 -8.69 30.34
CA VAL A 28 17.97 -8.08 29.62
C VAL A 28 17.72 -6.66 30.10
N ASP A 29 18.01 -6.31 31.35
CA ASP A 29 17.94 -4.92 31.87
C ASP A 29 19.02 -3.96 31.32
N ALA A 30 20.09 -4.48 30.70
CA ALA A 30 21.02 -3.67 29.91
C ALA A 30 20.39 -3.18 28.60
N ALA A 31 19.26 -3.77 28.17
CA ALA A 31 18.55 -3.43 26.95
C ALA A 31 17.01 -3.30 27.08
N ALA A 32 16.41 -3.54 28.25
CA ALA A 32 14.96 -3.66 28.39
C ALA A 32 14.33 -2.71 29.40
N GLY A 33 13.23 -2.13 28.95
CA GLY A 33 11.97 -2.28 29.66
C GLY A 33 11.03 -3.20 28.88
N LEU A 34 10.78 -4.40 29.43
CA LEU A 34 9.52 -5.17 29.52
C LEU A 34 9.71 -6.69 29.33
N GLU A 35 9.24 -7.43 30.34
CA GLU A 35 9.12 -8.90 30.39
C GLU A 35 7.92 -9.41 29.59
N SER A 36 8.00 -10.64 29.07
CA SER A 36 6.88 -11.40 28.49
C SER A 36 6.81 -12.79 29.12
N THR A 37 5.60 -13.26 29.45
CA THR A 37 5.34 -14.60 30.02
C THR A 37 4.78 -15.58 28.98
N ARG A 38 5.18 -16.86 29.12
CA ARG A 38 5.07 -17.96 28.15
C ARG A 38 3.79 -18.82 28.16
N GLU A 39 3.48 -19.29 26.94
CA GLU A 39 3.07 -20.61 26.40
C GLU A 39 1.75 -21.32 26.73
N GLN A 40 1.02 -21.68 25.66
CA GLN A 40 0.46 -23.01 25.41
C GLN A 40 0.60 -23.40 23.91
N VAL A 41 0.93 -24.67 23.65
CA VAL A 41 1.15 -25.26 22.31
C VAL A 41 -0.12 -25.96 21.82
N HIS A 42 -0.52 -25.69 20.58
CA HIS A 42 -1.54 -26.44 19.85
C HIS A 42 -1.05 -26.86 18.44
N GLU A 43 -1.64 -27.95 17.92
CA GLU A 43 -1.27 -28.64 16.67
C GLU A 43 -1.45 -27.78 15.39
N PRO A 44 -0.67 -28.04 14.33
CA PRO A 44 -0.41 -27.08 13.24
C PRO A 44 -1.45 -27.10 12.13
N LEU A 45 -2.04 -25.94 11.80
CA LEU A 45 -2.88 -25.70 10.61
C LEU A 45 -2.76 -24.23 10.10
N ASP A 46 -2.04 -24.02 8.98
CA ASP A 46 -1.98 -22.99 7.90
C ASP A 46 -2.61 -21.57 8.06
N PHE A 47 -1.89 -20.44 8.21
CA PHE A 47 -1.04 -19.52 7.42
C PHE A 47 -1.82 -18.49 6.60
N TRP A 48 -1.87 -17.20 7.03
CA TRP A 48 -1.76 -16.14 6.04
C TRP A 48 -0.43 -16.32 5.36
N GLU A 49 -0.52 -16.59 4.07
CA GLU A 49 0.63 -17.02 3.30
C GLU A 49 1.26 -15.77 2.69
N GLU A 50 2.34 -15.26 3.30
CA GLU A 50 3.05 -14.08 2.78
C GLU A 50 3.49 -14.27 1.32
N GLY A 51 3.85 -15.51 0.95
CA GLY A 51 4.18 -15.90 -0.43
C GLY A 51 2.99 -16.28 -1.31
N GLY A 52 1.78 -16.38 -0.74
CA GLY A 52 0.55 -16.73 -1.45
C GLY A 52 -0.04 -15.55 -2.22
N ASP A 53 -1.10 -15.79 -2.99
CA ASP A 53 -1.81 -14.71 -3.69
C ASP A 53 -2.41 -13.74 -2.66
N PRO A 54 -2.00 -12.45 -2.65
CA PRO A 54 -2.51 -11.49 -1.67
C PRO A 54 -4.02 -11.26 -1.79
N ASN A 55 -4.66 -11.62 -2.91
CA ASN A 55 -6.11 -11.47 -3.08
C ASN A 55 -6.93 -12.68 -2.65
N ASP A 56 -6.28 -13.82 -2.42
CA ASP A 56 -6.93 -15.03 -1.94
C ASP A 56 -7.36 -14.79 -0.50
N LEU A 57 -8.65 -14.56 -0.28
CA LEU A 57 -9.15 -14.23 1.06
C LEU A 57 -9.18 -15.45 1.97
N GLU A 58 -9.25 -16.66 1.41
CA GLU A 58 -9.10 -17.88 2.18
C GLU A 58 -7.68 -17.93 2.72
N ALA A 59 -6.66 -17.92 1.87
CA ALA A 59 -5.28 -17.92 2.33
C ALA A 59 -4.96 -16.73 3.26
N GLN A 60 -5.34 -15.50 2.90
CA GLN A 60 -4.92 -14.31 3.63
C GLN A 60 -5.74 -14.00 4.90
N ARG A 61 -6.91 -14.63 5.06
CA ARG A 61 -7.88 -14.43 6.16
C ARG A 61 -8.40 -12.99 6.31
N TRP A 62 -9.58 -12.86 6.91
CA TRP A 62 -10.23 -11.59 7.23
C TRP A 62 -10.68 -11.54 8.69
N GLY A 63 -10.50 -10.40 9.34
CA GLY A 63 -10.80 -10.24 10.77
C GLY A 63 -11.22 -8.82 11.16
N LEU A 64 -11.63 -8.71 12.41
CA LEU A 64 -12.21 -7.49 12.99
C LEU A 64 -11.36 -6.95 14.13
N ILE A 65 -11.26 -5.63 14.18
CA ILE A 65 -10.75 -4.90 15.33
C ILE A 65 -11.89 -3.99 15.81
N LEU A 66 -12.27 -4.16 17.07
CA LEU A 66 -13.48 -3.57 17.64
C LEU A 66 -13.13 -2.81 18.93
N PRO A 67 -13.90 -1.76 19.28
CA PRO A 67 -13.83 -1.17 20.61
C PRO A 67 -14.15 -2.21 21.68
N GLU A 68 -13.54 -2.09 22.85
CA GLU A 68 -13.95 -2.82 24.04
C GLU A 68 -15.34 -2.39 24.53
N GLY A 69 -16.08 -3.34 25.11
CA GLY A 69 -17.38 -3.11 25.74
C GLY A 69 -18.58 -3.05 24.78
N PRO A 70 -19.76 -2.63 25.29
CA PRO A 70 -21.05 -2.76 24.60
C PRO A 70 -21.11 -2.05 23.24
N ARG A 71 -20.32 -0.97 23.07
CA ARG A 71 -20.26 -0.26 21.79
C ARG A 71 -19.67 -1.14 20.70
N GLY A 72 -18.61 -1.89 21.00
CA GLY A 72 -18.02 -2.81 20.02
C GLY A 72 -18.96 -3.95 19.65
N ASP A 73 -19.72 -4.46 20.62
CA ASP A 73 -20.72 -5.51 20.37
C ASP A 73 -21.84 -5.00 19.45
N ARG A 74 -22.31 -3.77 19.70
CA ARG A 74 -23.30 -3.14 18.83
C ARG A 74 -22.78 -2.94 17.39
N LEU A 75 -21.55 -2.45 17.24
CA LEU A 75 -20.96 -2.25 15.91
C LEU A 75 -20.79 -3.58 15.15
N ARG A 76 -20.38 -4.64 15.86
CA ARG A 76 -20.27 -5.99 15.32
C ARG A 76 -21.63 -6.52 14.82
N GLU A 77 -22.71 -6.29 15.57
CA GLU A 77 -24.07 -6.66 15.15
C GLU A 77 -24.50 -5.98 13.86
N LEU A 78 -24.25 -4.67 13.72
CA LEU A 78 -24.65 -3.87 12.55
C LEU A 78 -24.05 -4.39 11.23
N ILE A 79 -22.87 -5.01 11.29
CA ILE A 79 -22.18 -5.54 10.10
C ILE A 79 -22.28 -7.06 9.97
N GLN A 80 -23.14 -7.73 10.75
CA GLN A 80 -23.26 -9.19 10.73
C GLN A 80 -23.46 -9.79 9.32
N PRO A 81 -24.20 -9.16 8.38
CA PRO A 81 -24.28 -9.64 7.00
C PRO A 81 -22.93 -9.61 6.25
N LEU A 82 -22.08 -8.61 6.51
CA LEU A 82 -20.73 -8.54 5.95
C LEU A 82 -19.82 -9.61 6.54
N ILE A 83 -19.92 -9.85 7.86
CA ILE A 83 -19.19 -10.94 8.55
C ILE A 83 -19.54 -12.28 7.92
N ALA A 84 -20.82 -12.53 7.65
CA ALA A 84 -21.27 -13.77 7.00
C ALA A 84 -20.68 -13.93 5.59
N LEU A 85 -20.71 -12.86 4.76
CA LEU A 85 -20.08 -12.86 3.44
C LEU A 85 -18.58 -13.16 3.53
N ARG A 86 -17.85 -12.47 4.42
CA ARG A 86 -16.39 -12.64 4.50
C ARG A 86 -16.00 -14.00 5.03
N ARG A 87 -16.77 -14.56 5.98
CA ARG A 87 -16.63 -15.94 6.44
C ARG A 87 -16.77 -16.94 5.29
N GLU A 88 -17.79 -16.79 4.45
CA GLU A 88 -17.97 -17.64 3.26
C GLU A 88 -16.80 -17.51 2.29
N GLN A 89 -16.35 -16.29 2.01
CA GLN A 89 -15.24 -16.02 1.09
C GLN A 89 -13.87 -16.48 1.60
N GLN A 90 -13.73 -16.75 2.90
CA GLN A 90 -12.52 -17.34 3.48
C GLN A 90 -12.70 -18.82 3.83
N GLY A 91 -13.48 -19.59 3.05
CA GLY A 91 -13.60 -21.04 3.23
C GLY A 91 -14.38 -21.48 4.48
N GLY A 92 -15.15 -20.58 5.10
CA GLY A 92 -15.94 -20.87 6.29
C GLY A 92 -15.19 -20.75 7.62
N HIS A 93 -13.88 -20.44 7.57
CA HIS A 93 -13.03 -20.24 8.75
C HIS A 93 -13.61 -19.15 9.69
N PRO A 94 -13.48 -19.30 11.02
CA PRO A 94 -13.93 -18.29 11.97
C PRO A 94 -13.29 -16.92 11.71
N ILE A 95 -14.07 -15.86 11.94
CA ILE A 95 -13.59 -14.48 11.86
C ILE A 95 -12.93 -14.15 13.20
N LYS A 96 -11.63 -13.85 13.19
CA LYS A 96 -10.94 -13.42 14.41
C LYS A 96 -11.34 -11.99 14.76
N GLU A 97 -11.57 -11.76 16.05
CA GLU A 97 -12.01 -10.48 16.59
C GLU A 97 -11.04 -10.04 17.69
N TYR A 98 -10.54 -8.81 17.58
CA TYR A 98 -9.63 -8.21 18.55
C TYR A 98 -10.30 -7.00 19.18
N ARG A 99 -10.10 -6.82 20.49
CA ARG A 99 -10.68 -5.73 21.26
C ARG A 99 -9.61 -4.71 21.64
N VAL A 100 -9.97 -3.44 21.52
CA VAL A 100 -9.09 -2.30 21.77
C VAL A 100 -9.70 -1.39 22.83
N PRO A 101 -8.94 -1.01 23.88
CA PRO A 101 -9.40 -0.02 24.84
C PRO A 101 -9.56 1.35 24.16
N ALA A 102 -10.64 2.05 24.49
CA ALA A 102 -10.88 3.41 23.99
C ALA A 102 -9.92 4.43 24.61
N GLY A 103 -9.79 5.59 23.96
CA GLY A 103 -8.92 6.68 24.42
C GLY A 103 -7.57 6.75 23.69
N PRO A 104 -6.79 7.81 23.91
CA PRO A 104 -5.59 8.10 23.14
C PRO A 104 -4.52 7.01 23.29
N MET A 105 -3.84 6.70 22.19
CA MET A 105 -2.79 5.68 22.16
C MET A 105 -1.64 6.14 21.26
N THR A 106 -0.41 6.06 21.78
CA THR A 106 0.79 6.37 21.01
C THR A 106 1.12 5.24 20.03
N MET A 107 1.96 5.50 19.03
CA MET A 107 2.48 4.45 18.16
C MET A 107 3.23 3.35 18.93
N ALA A 108 3.95 3.69 20.00
CA ALA A 108 4.60 2.71 20.86
C ALA A 108 3.56 1.86 21.63
N GLY A 109 2.50 2.47 22.14
CA GLY A 109 1.39 1.76 22.77
C GLY A 109 0.66 0.82 21.80
N ALA A 110 0.45 1.26 20.56
CA ALA A 110 -0.12 0.42 19.50
C ALA A 110 0.79 -0.76 19.14
N ALA A 111 2.12 -0.57 19.10
CA ALA A 111 3.07 -1.65 18.90
C ALA A 111 3.02 -2.67 20.05
N GLN A 112 2.92 -2.21 21.29
CA GLN A 112 2.76 -3.06 22.46
C GLN A 112 1.43 -3.82 22.43
N TRP A 113 0.32 -3.15 22.07
CA TRP A 113 -0.97 -3.80 21.90
C TRP A 113 -0.90 -4.90 20.82
N ARG A 114 -0.29 -4.62 19.66
CA ARG A 114 -0.12 -5.60 18.58
C ARG A 114 0.63 -6.83 19.10
N LYS A 115 1.78 -6.64 19.76
CA LYS A 115 2.59 -7.71 20.35
C LYS A 115 1.89 -8.50 21.45
N LYS A 116 0.91 -7.91 22.14
CA LYS A 116 0.22 -8.56 23.26
C LYS A 116 -1.05 -9.26 22.85
N HIS A 117 -1.79 -8.71 21.89
CA HIS A 117 -3.17 -9.11 21.61
C HIS A 117 -3.38 -9.60 20.18
N PHE A 118 -2.60 -9.11 19.21
CA PHE A 118 -2.76 -9.48 17.81
C PHE A 118 -1.76 -10.56 17.42
N ASP A 119 -0.47 -10.25 17.51
CA ASP A 119 0.67 -11.08 17.16
C ASP A 119 1.46 -11.40 18.44
N ALA A 120 0.89 -12.26 19.27
CA ALA A 120 1.42 -12.63 20.59
C ALA A 120 2.63 -13.55 20.54
N GLY A 121 3.06 -14.00 19.34
CA GLY A 121 4.18 -14.92 19.16
C GLY A 121 3.93 -16.35 19.67
N GLU A 122 2.74 -16.65 20.20
CA GLU A 122 2.33 -18.00 20.63
C GLU A 122 2.08 -18.93 19.44
N HIS A 123 1.72 -18.33 18.31
CA HIS A 123 1.57 -19.00 17.03
C HIS A 123 2.32 -18.20 15.98
N THR A 124 2.71 -18.87 14.92
CA THR A 124 3.22 -18.21 13.72
C THR A 124 2.05 -17.42 13.06
N ASN A 125 2.27 -16.58 12.04
CA ASN A 125 1.24 -15.67 11.46
C ASN A 125 0.03 -16.37 10.79
N THR A 126 -0.02 -17.67 11.01
CA THR A 126 -0.93 -18.72 10.58
C THR A 126 -2.37 -18.30 10.52
N ASP A 127 -2.73 -17.67 11.61
CA ASP A 127 -4.07 -17.64 12.07
C ASP A 127 -4.51 -16.19 12.24
N LEU A 128 -3.64 -15.26 11.87
CA LEU A 128 -3.88 -13.85 11.96
C LEU A 128 -4.64 -13.42 10.69
N PRO A 129 -5.53 -12.41 10.79
CA PRO A 129 -6.20 -11.88 9.61
C PRO A 129 -5.31 -10.83 8.93
N ARG A 130 -4.91 -11.08 7.68
CA ARG A 130 -4.16 -10.07 6.92
C ARG A 130 -5.09 -8.93 6.52
N TYR A 131 -6.32 -9.24 6.12
CA TYR A 131 -7.37 -8.23 5.95
C TYR A 131 -8.04 -7.89 7.28
N GLN A 132 -7.99 -6.63 7.68
CA GLN A 132 -8.46 -6.19 8.98
C GLN A 132 -9.42 -5.03 8.83
N LEU A 133 -10.67 -5.21 9.26
CA LEU A 133 -11.64 -4.14 9.33
C LEU A 133 -11.75 -3.63 10.77
N ILE A 134 -11.38 -2.36 10.96
CA ILE A 134 -11.59 -1.63 12.22
C ILE A 134 -13.01 -1.05 12.21
N LEU A 135 -13.77 -1.27 13.28
CA LEU A 135 -15.03 -0.55 13.49
C LEU A 135 -14.88 0.52 14.56
N GLY A 136 -15.52 1.66 14.34
CA GLY A 136 -15.57 2.76 15.30
C GLY A 136 -14.69 3.94 14.92
N ASP A 137 -14.96 5.05 15.59
CA ASP A 137 -14.29 6.32 15.39
C ASP A 137 -12.87 6.32 15.99
N PHE A 138 -12.10 7.40 15.80
CA PHE A 138 -10.72 7.49 16.31
C PHE A 138 -10.62 7.59 17.84
N ASP A 139 -11.66 8.02 18.55
CA ASP A 139 -11.71 7.99 20.03
C ASP A 139 -12.08 6.61 20.59
N GLN A 140 -12.76 5.78 19.77
CA GLN A 140 -13.20 4.43 20.11
C GLN A 140 -12.12 3.37 19.81
N VAL A 141 -11.49 3.46 18.64
CA VAL A 141 -10.29 2.70 18.28
C VAL A 141 -9.24 3.69 17.77
N PRO A 142 -8.11 3.87 18.47
CA PRO A 142 -7.14 4.90 18.14
C PRO A 142 -6.59 4.81 16.72
N LEU A 143 -6.27 5.96 16.11
CA LEU A 143 -5.61 6.04 14.80
C LEU A 143 -4.31 5.22 14.79
N ALA A 144 -3.54 5.25 15.87
CA ALA A 144 -2.27 4.53 16.01
C ALA A 144 -2.41 3.02 15.78
N ILE A 145 -3.55 2.41 16.17
CA ILE A 145 -3.83 1.00 15.86
C ILE A 145 -3.92 0.78 14.35
N GLN A 146 -4.65 1.64 13.63
CA GLN A 146 -4.78 1.51 12.18
C GLN A 146 -3.44 1.67 11.47
N GLN A 147 -2.65 2.66 11.88
CA GLN A 147 -1.32 2.91 11.31
C GLN A 147 -0.36 1.76 11.59
N MET A 148 -0.33 1.26 12.84
CA MET A 148 0.51 0.12 13.24
C MET A 148 0.12 -1.15 12.49
N GLN A 149 -1.16 -1.50 12.43
CA GLN A 149 -1.60 -2.72 11.74
C GLN A 149 -1.37 -2.65 10.21
N SER A 150 -1.30 -1.45 9.63
CA SER A 150 -1.05 -1.25 8.19
C SER A 150 0.43 -1.45 7.80
N THR A 151 1.33 -1.68 8.77
CA THR A 151 2.75 -1.93 8.49
C THR A 151 3.00 -3.23 7.74
N ASP A 152 2.09 -4.18 7.83
CA ASP A 152 2.13 -5.51 7.18
C ASP A 152 0.74 -6.06 6.81
N GLY A 153 -0.33 -5.56 7.45
CA GLY A 153 -1.71 -5.89 7.12
C GLY A 153 -2.37 -5.01 6.04
N TYR A 154 -3.56 -5.44 5.61
CA TYR A 154 -4.49 -4.74 4.73
C TYR A 154 -5.64 -4.19 5.56
N VAL A 155 -5.49 -2.96 6.04
CA VAL A 155 -6.37 -2.42 7.09
C VAL A 155 -7.29 -1.36 6.55
N GLY A 156 -8.59 -1.55 6.76
CA GLY A 156 -9.62 -0.54 6.51
C GLY A 156 -10.35 -0.17 7.81
N ARG A 157 -11.08 0.95 7.80
CA ARG A 157 -11.90 1.40 8.94
C ARG A 157 -13.30 1.79 8.50
N LEU A 158 -14.31 1.43 9.30
CA LEU A 158 -15.68 1.93 9.16
C LEU A 158 -16.14 2.66 10.42
N HIS A 159 -16.48 3.92 10.23
CA HIS A 159 -17.20 4.73 11.20
C HIS A 159 -18.33 5.48 10.49
N PHE A 160 -19.50 5.48 11.11
CA PHE A 160 -20.61 6.35 10.75
C PHE A 160 -21.20 6.94 12.04
N SER A 161 -21.53 8.23 12.02
CA SER A 161 -22.22 8.90 13.13
C SER A 161 -23.65 8.38 13.33
N ASP A 162 -24.30 7.91 12.27
CA ASP A 162 -25.60 7.22 12.28
C ASP A 162 -25.41 5.72 11.99
N GLU A 163 -26.01 4.86 12.81
CA GLU A 163 -25.96 3.40 12.65
C GLU A 163 -26.51 2.94 11.28
N ARG A 164 -27.46 3.67 10.69
CA ARG A 164 -27.98 3.40 9.33
C ARG A 164 -26.92 3.49 8.24
N GLY A 165 -25.82 4.20 8.50
CA GLY A 165 -24.68 4.24 7.60
C GLY A 165 -23.99 2.87 7.46
N TYR A 166 -23.92 2.10 8.55
CA TYR A 166 -23.37 0.74 8.51
C TYR A 166 -24.21 -0.19 7.65
N GLU A 167 -25.53 -0.19 7.87
CA GLU A 167 -26.48 -0.98 7.08
C GLU A 167 -26.39 -0.63 5.59
N SER A 168 -26.49 0.66 5.24
CA SER A 168 -26.40 1.12 3.85
C SER A 168 -25.07 0.76 3.17
N TYR A 169 -23.96 0.87 3.90
CA TYR A 169 -22.64 0.47 3.39
C TYR A 169 -22.58 -1.04 3.14
N VAL A 170 -23.00 -1.85 4.10
CA VAL A 170 -22.98 -3.31 4.02
C VAL A 170 -23.85 -3.82 2.87
N GLU A 171 -25.06 -3.30 2.72
CA GLU A 171 -25.94 -3.62 1.59
C GLU A 171 -25.28 -3.29 0.24
N LYS A 172 -24.63 -2.11 0.14
CA LYS A 172 -23.90 -1.72 -1.06
C LYS A 172 -22.75 -2.68 -1.37
N VAL A 173 -21.96 -3.09 -0.37
CA VAL A 173 -20.87 -4.07 -0.56
C VAL A 173 -21.42 -5.42 -1.01
N LEU A 174 -22.45 -5.95 -0.34
CA LEU A 174 -23.10 -7.22 -0.71
C LEU A 174 -23.62 -7.21 -2.15
N ARG A 175 -24.20 -6.08 -2.59
CA ARG A 175 -24.64 -5.89 -3.97
C ARG A 175 -23.46 -5.84 -4.93
N ALA A 176 -22.41 -5.10 -4.61
CA ALA A 176 -21.23 -4.94 -5.45
C ALA A 176 -20.49 -6.27 -5.69
N GLU A 177 -20.43 -7.14 -4.69
CA GLU A 177 -19.77 -8.46 -4.79
C GLU A 177 -20.48 -9.41 -5.78
N LYS A 178 -21.77 -9.16 -6.07
CA LYS A 178 -22.57 -9.93 -7.03
C LYS A 178 -22.50 -9.38 -8.46
N LEU A 179 -21.88 -8.22 -8.68
CA LEU A 179 -21.77 -7.61 -10.01
C LEU A 179 -20.82 -8.42 -10.90
N THR A 180 -21.14 -8.48 -12.19
CA THR A 180 -20.21 -8.99 -13.20
C THR A 180 -19.01 -8.03 -13.32
N ARG A 181 -17.86 -8.60 -13.69
CA ARG A 181 -16.58 -7.88 -13.75
C ARG A 181 -16.10 -7.79 -15.18
N GLU A 182 -16.86 -7.07 -16.00
CA GLU A 182 -16.63 -6.95 -17.44
C GLU A 182 -16.21 -5.53 -17.85
N ALA A 183 -16.40 -4.54 -16.97
CA ALA A 183 -16.02 -3.16 -17.26
C ALA A 183 -14.49 -3.03 -17.34
N SER A 184 -14.02 -2.24 -18.31
CA SER A 184 -12.61 -1.83 -18.46
C SER A 184 -12.07 -1.03 -17.26
N GLY A 185 -12.98 -0.39 -16.51
CA GLY A 185 -12.68 0.55 -15.44
C GLY A 185 -12.28 1.92 -15.96
N ARG A 186 -12.53 2.98 -15.19
CA ARG A 186 -12.09 4.35 -15.50
C ARG A 186 -11.18 4.92 -14.43
N ILE A 187 -10.30 5.84 -14.82
CA ILE A 187 -9.57 6.70 -13.89
C ILE A 187 -9.97 8.16 -14.07
N ILE A 188 -10.32 8.81 -12.97
CA ILE A 188 -10.61 10.25 -12.93
C ILE A 188 -9.49 10.92 -12.12
N MET A 189 -8.85 11.92 -12.73
CA MET A 189 -7.85 12.75 -12.06
C MET A 189 -8.39 14.17 -11.96
N HIS A 190 -8.53 14.71 -10.76
CA HIS A 190 -9.00 16.07 -10.54
C HIS A 190 -8.06 16.86 -9.64
N THR A 191 -7.76 18.10 -10.02
CA THR A 191 -7.08 19.08 -9.17
C THR A 191 -7.93 20.32 -9.01
N ALA A 192 -8.25 20.70 -7.77
CA ALA A 192 -8.84 22.00 -7.50
C ALA A 192 -7.78 23.10 -7.75
N HIS A 193 -8.20 24.24 -8.27
CA HIS A 193 -7.34 25.41 -8.46
C HIS A 193 -7.94 26.62 -7.76
N ASP A 194 -7.30 27.07 -6.68
CA ASP A 194 -7.70 28.24 -5.90
C ASP A 194 -6.71 29.41 -6.01
N GLY A 195 -5.69 29.27 -6.89
CA GLY A 195 -4.59 30.21 -7.06
C GLY A 195 -3.50 30.11 -5.99
N SER A 196 -3.54 29.12 -5.10
CA SER A 196 -2.51 28.91 -4.08
C SER A 196 -1.27 28.20 -4.64
N ARG A 197 -0.09 28.63 -4.16
CA ARG A 197 1.19 27.99 -4.51
C ARG A 197 1.23 26.50 -4.18
N ALA A 198 0.48 26.07 -3.17
CA ALA A 198 0.45 24.67 -2.72
C ALA A 198 -0.19 23.76 -3.77
N LEU A 199 -1.36 24.13 -4.30
CA LEU A 199 -2.03 23.36 -5.36
C LEU A 199 -1.24 23.44 -6.68
N ASP A 200 -0.65 24.59 -7.00
CA ASP A 200 0.24 24.71 -8.16
C ASP A 200 1.47 23.79 -8.06
N ALA A 201 2.09 23.73 -6.87
CA ALA A 201 3.24 22.87 -6.62
C ALA A 201 2.85 21.38 -6.70
N GLY A 202 1.73 21.01 -6.08
CA GLY A 202 1.18 19.64 -6.18
C GLY A 202 0.87 19.26 -7.62
N PHE A 203 0.25 20.16 -8.40
CA PHE A 203 -0.11 19.90 -9.78
C PHE A 203 1.11 19.64 -10.65
N LYS A 204 2.15 20.49 -10.52
CA LYS A 204 3.40 20.37 -11.28
C LYS A 204 4.29 19.20 -10.84
N ALA A 205 4.22 18.79 -9.58
CA ALA A 205 5.11 17.78 -9.01
C ALA A 205 4.49 16.36 -8.94
N LEU A 206 3.17 16.24 -8.83
CA LEU A 206 2.46 14.97 -8.70
C LEU A 206 1.55 14.70 -9.91
N ILE A 207 0.61 15.61 -10.18
CA ILE A 207 -0.49 15.35 -11.11
C ILE A 207 0.00 15.26 -12.56
N ASN A 208 0.67 16.30 -13.06
CA ASN A 208 1.19 16.31 -14.43
C ASN A 208 2.15 15.13 -14.72
N PRO A 209 3.21 14.91 -13.94
CA PRO A 209 4.12 13.79 -14.24
C PRO A 209 3.46 12.42 -13.98
N GLY A 210 2.45 12.35 -13.11
CA GLY A 210 1.64 11.14 -12.94
C GLY A 210 0.77 10.83 -14.17
N ILE A 211 0.17 11.86 -14.77
CA ILE A 211 -0.60 11.73 -16.02
C ILE A 211 0.31 11.31 -17.17
N GLU A 212 1.51 11.89 -17.28
CA GLU A 212 2.50 11.51 -18.29
C GLU A 212 2.92 10.05 -18.13
N LEU A 213 3.23 9.62 -16.91
CA LEU A 213 3.58 8.23 -16.60
C LEU A 213 2.44 7.27 -17.01
N MET A 214 1.22 7.57 -16.57
CA MET A 214 0.04 6.76 -16.86
C MET A 214 -0.24 6.67 -18.38
N ARG A 215 -0.22 7.80 -19.10
CA ARG A 215 -0.39 7.81 -20.57
C ARG A 215 0.70 7.02 -21.28
N GLY A 216 1.94 7.13 -20.80
CA GLY A 216 3.06 6.34 -21.31
C GLY A 216 2.86 4.84 -21.14
N GLU A 217 2.28 4.40 -20.02
CA GLU A 217 1.92 2.99 -19.80
C GLU A 217 0.69 2.55 -20.60
N MET A 218 -0.33 3.40 -20.73
CA MET A 218 -1.51 3.16 -21.58
C MET A 218 -1.10 2.92 -23.03
N GLY A 219 -0.23 3.78 -23.58
CA GLY A 219 0.30 3.63 -24.94
C GLY A 219 1.12 2.35 -25.17
N LYS A 220 1.62 1.73 -24.10
CA LYS A 220 2.33 0.43 -24.12
C LYS A 220 1.43 -0.76 -23.78
N GLY A 221 0.15 -0.54 -23.49
CA GLY A 221 -0.77 -1.59 -23.03
C GLY A 221 -0.45 -2.12 -21.63
N LEU A 222 0.33 -1.39 -20.82
CA LEU A 222 0.75 -1.78 -19.47
C LEU A 222 -0.12 -1.21 -18.36
N PHE A 223 -1.05 -0.31 -18.71
CA PHE A 223 -2.02 0.26 -17.77
C PHE A 223 -3.36 -0.49 -17.87
N PRO A 224 -4.06 -0.78 -16.76
CA PRO A 224 -5.28 -1.60 -16.77
C PRO A 224 -6.48 -0.97 -17.50
N THR A 225 -6.44 0.32 -17.84
CA THR A 225 -7.51 0.97 -18.60
C THR A 225 -6.94 1.97 -19.58
N ASN A 226 -7.69 2.25 -20.65
CA ASN A 226 -7.45 3.36 -21.58
C ASN A 226 -8.45 4.51 -21.37
N GLU A 227 -9.43 4.33 -20.46
CA GLU A 227 -10.44 5.33 -20.14
C GLU A 227 -9.93 6.23 -19.01
N CYS A 228 -9.53 7.44 -19.39
CA CYS A 228 -9.02 8.43 -18.46
C CYS A 228 -9.73 9.76 -18.65
N ASP A 229 -10.27 10.27 -17.55
CA ASP A 229 -10.88 11.59 -17.48
C ASP A 229 -10.02 12.51 -16.61
N ILE A 230 -9.60 13.65 -17.16
CA ILE A 230 -8.68 14.58 -16.50
C ILE A 230 -9.31 15.96 -16.41
N HIS A 231 -9.38 16.47 -15.18
CA HIS A 231 -10.05 17.71 -14.83
C HIS A 231 -9.18 18.58 -13.91
N GLY A 232 -9.57 19.86 -13.78
CA GLY A 232 -8.77 20.85 -13.07
C GLY A 232 -7.81 21.57 -14.02
N LYS A 233 -8.36 22.39 -14.93
CA LYS A 233 -7.51 23.31 -15.70
C LYS A 233 -7.07 24.44 -14.76
N GLU A 234 -5.87 24.98 -14.97
CA GLU A 234 -5.24 26.05 -14.15
C GLU A 234 -6.13 27.27 -13.85
N MET A 235 -7.27 27.46 -14.54
CA MET A 235 -8.15 28.63 -14.42
C MET A 235 -9.65 28.33 -14.24
N GLU A 236 -10.09 27.06 -14.11
CA GLU A 236 -11.52 26.72 -13.97
C GLU A 236 -11.73 25.59 -12.92
N PRO A 237 -11.91 25.92 -11.63
CA PRO A 237 -12.18 24.95 -10.57
C PRO A 237 -13.66 24.51 -10.57
N GLY A 238 -14.16 24.01 -11.71
CA GLY A 238 -15.59 23.73 -11.86
C GLY A 238 -16.06 22.54 -11.02
N LEU A 239 -16.55 22.82 -9.80
CA LEU A 239 -17.24 21.87 -8.92
C LEU A 239 -18.30 21.06 -9.70
N ASP A 240 -19.05 21.72 -10.57
CA ASP A 240 -20.06 21.08 -11.42
C ASP A 240 -19.46 20.01 -12.33
N ARG A 241 -18.34 20.30 -12.99
CA ARG A 241 -17.64 19.34 -13.86
C ARG A 241 -17.05 18.17 -13.06
N PHE A 242 -16.55 18.45 -11.86
CA PHE A 242 -16.10 17.41 -10.95
C PHE A 242 -17.25 16.46 -10.58
N LEU A 243 -18.40 17.01 -10.21
CA LEU A 243 -19.59 16.24 -9.84
C LEU A 243 -20.17 15.48 -11.03
N GLU A 244 -20.17 16.06 -12.23
CA GLU A 244 -20.59 15.40 -13.47
C GLU A 244 -19.72 14.17 -13.77
N SER A 245 -18.40 14.32 -13.72
CA SER A 245 -17.46 13.21 -13.96
C SER A 245 -17.55 12.12 -12.90
N ALA A 246 -17.71 12.50 -11.64
CA ALA A 246 -17.87 11.56 -10.54
C ALA A 246 -19.21 10.82 -10.60
N ALA A 247 -20.26 11.38 -11.21
CA ALA A 247 -21.56 10.72 -11.35
C ALA A 247 -21.60 9.63 -12.43
N HIS A 248 -20.50 9.39 -13.15
CA HIS A 248 -20.45 8.42 -14.23
C HIS A 248 -20.74 6.98 -13.73
N ALA A 249 -21.52 6.22 -14.51
CA ALA A 249 -22.00 4.90 -14.11
C ALA A 249 -20.90 3.81 -14.10
N ALA A 250 -19.90 3.93 -14.98
CA ALA A 250 -18.80 2.97 -15.04
C ALA A 250 -17.94 3.03 -13.76
N PRO A 251 -17.64 1.87 -13.13
CA PRO A 251 -16.81 1.81 -11.93
C PRO A 251 -15.39 2.30 -12.23
N GLY A 252 -14.76 2.95 -11.26
CA GLY A 252 -13.43 3.50 -11.46
C GLY A 252 -12.78 4.03 -10.19
N VAL A 253 -11.57 4.56 -10.36
CA VAL A 253 -10.83 5.23 -9.31
C VAL A 253 -10.84 6.73 -9.57
N LEU A 254 -11.25 7.51 -8.58
CA LEU A 254 -11.11 8.97 -8.55
C LEU A 254 -9.92 9.32 -7.67
N PHE A 255 -8.96 10.05 -8.23
CA PHE A 255 -7.94 10.76 -7.47
C PHE A 255 -8.25 12.25 -7.52
N SER A 256 -8.48 12.86 -6.35
CA SER A 256 -8.67 14.32 -6.23
C SER A 256 -7.56 14.94 -5.39
N MET A 257 -7.14 16.16 -5.77
CA MET A 257 -6.20 16.97 -4.99
C MET A 257 -6.78 18.37 -4.74
N SER A 258 -6.78 18.79 -3.47
CA SER A 258 -7.38 20.04 -3.02
C SER A 258 -6.86 20.42 -1.63
N HIS A 259 -7.27 21.60 -1.13
CA HIS A 259 -7.22 21.85 0.31
C HIS A 259 -8.41 21.18 1.00
N GLY A 260 -8.19 20.74 2.23
CA GLY A 260 -9.28 20.40 3.13
C GLY A 260 -9.64 21.56 4.04
N ALA A 261 -10.92 21.71 4.36
CA ALA A 261 -11.40 22.78 5.23
C ALA A 261 -10.81 22.67 6.63
N GLY A 262 -10.07 23.70 7.06
CA GLY A 262 -9.66 23.92 8.44
C GLY A 262 -10.68 24.76 9.21
N ALA A 263 -10.32 25.20 10.42
CA ALA A 263 -11.15 26.09 11.22
C ALA A 263 -11.35 27.45 10.52
N PRO A 264 -12.54 28.06 10.63
CA PRO A 264 -12.74 29.45 10.27
C PRO A 264 -11.76 30.37 11.02
N LYS A 265 -11.51 31.59 10.53
CA LYS A 265 -10.60 32.55 11.20
C LYS A 265 -10.98 32.81 12.67
N GLY A 266 -12.28 32.82 12.96
CA GLY A 266 -12.83 32.97 14.31
C GLY A 266 -12.78 31.69 15.17
N GLY A 267 -12.33 30.56 14.62
CA GLY A 267 -12.50 29.23 15.20
C GLY A 267 -13.85 28.61 14.83
N TRP A 268 -14.04 27.36 15.24
CA TRP A 268 -15.34 26.69 15.15
C TRP A 268 -16.29 27.23 16.21
N THR A 269 -17.55 27.47 15.85
CA THR A 269 -18.58 27.94 16.79
C THR A 269 -19.03 26.81 17.72
N THR A 270 -19.21 25.61 17.17
CA THR A 270 -19.61 24.41 17.89
C THR A 270 -18.78 23.21 17.45
N GLU A 271 -18.75 22.17 18.29
CA GLU A 271 -18.12 20.89 17.93
C GLU A 271 -18.87 20.21 16.77
N GLU A 272 -20.20 20.36 16.70
CA GLU A 272 -21.00 19.82 15.59
C GLU A 272 -20.61 20.44 14.24
N ASP A 273 -20.40 21.77 14.19
CA ASP A 273 -19.91 22.45 12.98
C ASP A 273 -18.55 21.93 12.54
N ARG A 274 -17.66 21.65 13.51
CA ARG A 274 -16.34 21.08 13.25
C ARG A 274 -16.45 19.67 12.68
N LEU A 275 -17.21 18.80 13.34
CA LEU A 275 -17.42 17.41 12.91
C LEU A 275 -18.06 17.33 11.51
N ALA A 276 -18.97 18.25 11.20
CA ALA A 276 -19.63 18.32 9.90
C ALA A 276 -18.77 18.95 8.79
N GLY A 277 -17.91 19.92 9.14
CA GLY A 277 -17.23 20.78 8.16
C GLY A 277 -15.76 20.49 7.93
N GLN A 278 -14.99 20.11 8.95
CA GLN A 278 -13.54 19.95 8.86
C GLN A 278 -13.17 18.80 7.91
N GLY A 279 -12.19 19.04 7.04
CA GLY A 279 -11.77 18.08 6.00
C GLY A 279 -12.61 18.10 4.71
N SER A 280 -13.66 18.94 4.62
CA SER A 280 -14.41 19.12 3.37
C SER A 280 -13.51 19.57 2.22
N MET A 281 -13.77 19.09 1.01
CA MET A 281 -12.96 19.39 -0.18
C MET A 281 -13.18 20.84 -0.60
N SER A 282 -12.10 21.63 -0.71
CA SER A 282 -12.18 23.03 -1.12
C SER A 282 -12.04 23.20 -2.64
N PHE A 283 -12.95 23.97 -3.22
CA PHE A 283 -12.89 24.46 -4.61
C PHE A 283 -12.56 25.96 -4.65
N GLY A 284 -11.96 26.50 -3.58
CA GLY A 284 -11.58 27.90 -3.50
C GLY A 284 -12.80 28.82 -3.50
N ARG A 285 -12.96 29.63 -4.55
CA ARG A 285 -14.07 30.60 -4.66
C ARG A 285 -15.43 29.93 -4.85
N ASP A 286 -15.45 28.72 -5.40
CA ASP A 286 -16.69 27.96 -5.64
C ASP A 286 -17.19 27.24 -4.38
N GLY A 287 -16.49 27.42 -3.26
CA GLY A 287 -16.91 26.96 -1.94
C GLY A 287 -16.32 25.62 -1.54
N LEU A 288 -17.03 24.95 -0.62
CA LEU A 288 -16.64 23.66 -0.06
C LEU A 288 -17.63 22.60 -0.53
N LEU A 289 -17.12 21.44 -0.95
CA LEU A 289 -17.92 20.24 -1.13
C LEU A 289 -17.93 19.47 0.19
N ARG A 290 -19.07 19.51 0.88
CA ARG A 290 -19.31 18.83 2.15
C ARG A 290 -19.88 17.42 1.91
N GLY A 291 -19.80 16.57 2.93
CA GLY A 291 -20.39 15.23 2.86
C GLY A 291 -21.90 15.24 2.60
N ASP A 292 -22.64 16.21 3.15
CA ASP A 292 -24.09 16.29 2.98
C ASP A 292 -24.49 16.53 1.51
N ASP A 293 -23.67 17.26 0.74
CA ASP A 293 -23.89 17.51 -0.70
C ASP A 293 -23.85 16.23 -1.56
N LEU A 294 -23.29 15.15 -1.00
CA LEU A 294 -23.05 13.87 -1.65
C LEU A 294 -23.94 12.73 -1.13
N THR A 295 -24.79 12.96 -0.12
CA THR A 295 -25.52 11.86 0.57
C THR A 295 -26.49 11.12 -0.35
N SER A 296 -27.20 11.86 -1.23
CA SER A 296 -28.21 11.29 -2.13
C SER A 296 -27.84 11.42 -3.61
N ARG A 297 -26.66 11.96 -3.92
CA ARG A 297 -26.18 12.19 -5.29
C ARG A 297 -25.46 10.94 -5.79
N THR A 298 -25.63 10.56 -7.05
CA THR A 298 -24.74 9.56 -7.65
C THR A 298 -23.31 10.09 -7.65
N PHE A 299 -22.40 9.37 -7.01
CA PHE A 299 -21.02 9.82 -6.86
C PHE A 299 -20.09 8.60 -6.73
N MET A 300 -19.27 8.35 -7.74
CA MET A 300 -18.38 7.20 -7.82
C MET A 300 -19.08 5.86 -7.53
N PRO A 301 -20.19 5.53 -8.22
CA PRO A 301 -20.96 4.32 -7.94
C PRO A 301 -20.09 3.07 -8.05
N ASN A 302 -19.98 2.32 -6.95
CA ASN A 302 -19.10 1.15 -6.81
C ASN A 302 -17.60 1.43 -7.08
N GLY A 303 -17.20 2.69 -7.05
CA GLY A 303 -15.84 3.14 -7.32
C GLY A 303 -14.97 3.19 -6.07
N ILE A 304 -13.78 3.79 -6.22
CA ILE A 304 -12.86 4.11 -5.12
C ILE A 304 -12.51 5.59 -5.22
N TRP A 305 -12.48 6.30 -4.10
CA TRP A 305 -12.06 7.70 -4.06
C TRP A 305 -10.79 7.87 -3.22
N PHE A 306 -9.70 8.26 -3.84
CA PHE A 306 -8.49 8.77 -3.19
C PHE A 306 -8.56 10.30 -3.16
N MET A 307 -8.67 10.89 -1.96
CA MET A 307 -8.65 12.33 -1.74
C MET A 307 -7.34 12.78 -1.08
N PHE A 308 -6.53 13.54 -1.82
CA PHE A 308 -5.38 14.27 -1.31
C PHE A 308 -5.83 15.63 -0.78
N ALA A 309 -6.02 15.73 0.54
CA ALA A 309 -6.37 16.96 1.24
C ALA A 309 -6.14 16.83 2.75
N CYS A 310 -5.74 17.92 3.42
CA CYS A 310 -5.65 17.97 4.88
C CYS A 310 -6.98 17.56 5.53
N PHE A 311 -6.94 16.74 6.57
CA PHE A 311 -8.11 16.25 7.29
C PHE A 311 -9.17 15.50 6.44
N GLY A 312 -8.89 15.16 5.18
CA GLY A 312 -9.89 14.57 4.27
C GLY A 312 -10.45 13.22 4.75
N ALA A 313 -9.65 12.44 5.49
CA ALA A 313 -10.12 11.23 6.16
C ALA A 313 -10.47 11.46 7.65
N GLY A 314 -9.97 12.52 8.27
CA GLY A 314 -10.33 12.90 9.64
C GLY A 314 -9.26 13.68 10.39
N THR A 315 -9.44 13.81 11.70
CA THR A 315 -8.55 14.55 12.60
C THR A 315 -8.07 13.62 13.72
N PRO A 316 -6.75 13.54 13.96
CA PRO A 316 -6.19 12.69 15.00
C PRO A 316 -6.45 13.28 16.39
N ASP A 317 -6.12 12.50 17.42
CA ASP A 317 -6.13 12.95 18.83
C ASP A 317 -4.98 13.93 19.10
N THR A 318 -3.81 13.64 18.54
CA THR A 318 -2.64 14.51 18.57
C THR A 318 -2.08 14.63 17.17
N SER A 319 -1.84 15.86 16.70
CA SER A 319 -1.23 16.06 15.40
C SER A 319 0.23 15.60 15.39
N ALA A 320 0.62 14.89 14.32
CA ALA A 320 2.00 14.48 14.08
C ALA A 320 2.94 15.68 13.84
N TYR A 321 2.37 16.85 13.52
CA TYR A 321 3.10 18.07 13.16
C TYR A 321 3.11 19.13 14.26
N GLU A 322 2.12 19.13 15.16
CA GLU A 322 1.92 20.23 16.12
C GLU A 322 3.20 20.53 16.93
N HIS A 323 3.85 19.51 17.50
CA HIS A 323 5.05 19.70 18.32
C HIS A 323 6.24 20.26 17.51
N TRP A 324 6.36 19.92 16.23
CA TRP A 324 7.37 20.51 15.34
C TRP A 324 7.06 21.96 14.99
N LEU A 325 5.79 22.24 14.69
CA LEU A 325 5.33 23.59 14.35
C LEU A 325 5.46 24.53 15.56
N ARG A 326 5.19 24.05 16.78
CA ARG A 326 5.42 24.81 18.02
C ARG A 326 6.89 25.20 18.19
N LYS A 327 7.83 24.27 17.94
CA LYS A 327 9.27 24.58 17.94
C LYS A 327 9.65 25.65 16.92
N LEU A 328 9.01 25.68 15.74
CA LEU A 328 9.24 26.73 14.75
C LEU A 328 8.74 28.11 15.21
N VAL A 329 7.57 28.14 15.85
CA VAL A 329 7.01 29.36 16.46
C VAL A 329 7.94 29.88 17.57
N GLU A 330 8.39 29.01 18.47
CA GLU A 330 9.32 29.34 19.55
C GLU A 330 10.65 29.88 19.02
N ALA A 331 11.14 29.32 17.90
CA ALA A 331 12.35 29.81 17.24
C ALA A 331 12.16 31.16 16.53
N GLY A 332 10.95 31.73 16.50
CA GLY A 332 10.64 32.97 15.79
C GLY A 332 10.78 32.85 14.28
N ARG A 333 10.76 31.62 13.74
CA ARG A 333 10.94 31.35 12.31
C ARG A 333 9.55 31.14 11.68
N TYR A 334 9.23 31.96 10.68
CA TYR A 334 7.96 32.00 9.93
C TYR A 334 6.75 32.63 10.66
N PRO A 335 6.35 33.87 10.29
CA PRO A 335 5.23 34.58 10.91
C PRO A 335 3.84 33.92 10.77
N SER A 336 3.63 33.04 9.79
CA SER A 336 2.32 32.44 9.48
C SER A 336 2.05 31.09 10.17
N VAL A 337 3.05 30.51 10.85
CA VAL A 337 2.92 29.20 11.54
C VAL A 337 1.94 29.23 12.73
N PRO A 338 1.81 30.32 13.52
CA PRO A 338 0.87 30.36 14.64
C PRO A 338 -0.60 30.07 14.26
N ASP A 339 -1.05 30.51 13.09
CA ASP A 339 -2.42 30.25 12.61
C ASP A 339 -2.64 28.76 12.31
N VAL A 340 -1.63 28.07 11.78
CA VAL A 340 -1.67 26.63 11.54
C VAL A 340 -1.69 25.88 12.88
N VAL A 341 -0.84 26.27 13.83
CA VAL A 341 -0.83 25.67 15.18
C VAL A 341 -2.18 25.87 15.88
N LYS A 342 -2.84 27.03 15.73
CA LYS A 342 -4.18 27.27 16.28
C LYS A 342 -5.24 26.32 15.70
N ASN A 343 -5.08 25.87 14.46
CA ASN A 343 -5.97 24.87 13.85
C ASN A 343 -5.74 23.45 14.38
N LEU A 344 -4.56 23.17 14.95
CA LEU A 344 -4.19 21.88 15.54
C LEU A 344 -4.40 21.84 17.06
N ALA A 345 -4.17 22.97 17.73
CA ALA A 345 -4.21 23.09 19.18
C ALA A 345 -5.66 23.20 19.69
N GLY A 346 -6.05 22.29 20.57
CA GLY A 346 -7.40 22.31 21.17
C GLY A 346 -8.49 21.72 20.28
N THR A 347 -8.12 20.85 19.34
CA THR A 347 -9.10 20.05 18.59
C THR A 347 -9.89 19.22 19.59
N GLY A 348 -11.22 19.23 19.49
CA GLY A 348 -12.09 18.37 20.30
C GLY A 348 -11.78 16.88 20.08
N ARG A 349 -12.76 16.00 20.29
CA ARG A 349 -12.49 14.56 20.16
C ARG A 349 -11.93 14.22 18.76
N PRO A 350 -11.00 13.26 18.62
CA PRO A 350 -10.57 12.79 17.31
C PRO A 350 -11.73 12.14 16.57
N PHE A 351 -11.76 12.27 15.24
CA PHE A 351 -12.90 11.79 14.46
C PHE A 351 -12.55 11.53 13.00
N VAL A 352 -13.22 10.55 12.40
CA VAL A 352 -13.28 10.33 10.94
C VAL A 352 -14.11 11.45 10.31
N ALA A 353 -13.62 12.09 9.25
CA ALA A 353 -14.28 13.24 8.63
C ALA A 353 -15.69 12.91 8.10
N ALA A 354 -16.62 13.88 8.09
CA ALA A 354 -17.99 13.64 7.63
C ALA A 354 -18.07 13.23 6.14
N THR A 355 -17.24 13.80 5.27
CA THR A 355 -17.23 13.50 3.83
C THR A 355 -17.11 12.01 3.51
N PRO A 356 -16.06 11.28 3.97
CA PRO A 356 -15.97 9.85 3.73
C PRO A 356 -17.13 9.05 4.35
N GLN A 357 -17.63 9.43 5.53
CA GLN A 357 -18.80 8.76 6.12
C GLN A 357 -20.03 8.86 5.20
N LYS A 358 -20.33 10.05 4.67
CA LYS A 358 -21.52 10.26 3.83
C LYS A 358 -21.41 9.55 2.49
N VAL A 359 -20.26 9.59 1.83
CA VAL A 359 -20.10 8.90 0.53
C VAL A 359 -20.03 7.38 0.67
N LEU A 360 -19.46 6.86 1.75
CA LEU A 360 -19.47 5.42 2.02
C LEU A 360 -20.88 4.94 2.41
N ALA A 361 -21.67 5.73 3.15
CA ALA A 361 -23.06 5.37 3.45
C ALA A 361 -23.98 5.48 2.21
N ASN A 362 -23.66 6.36 1.26
CA ASN A 362 -24.47 6.56 0.05
C ASN A 362 -24.57 5.26 -0.78
N PRO A 363 -25.78 4.72 -1.05
CA PRO A 363 -25.96 3.51 -1.85
C PRO A 363 -25.43 3.61 -3.28
N ASN A 364 -25.34 4.81 -3.85
CA ASN A 364 -24.77 5.12 -5.16
C ASN A 364 -23.36 5.74 -5.06
N GLY A 365 -22.71 5.51 -3.91
CA GLY A 365 -21.38 5.99 -3.55
C GLY A 365 -20.23 5.01 -3.88
N PRO A 366 -18.98 5.37 -3.55
CA PRO A 366 -17.83 4.48 -3.64
C PRO A 366 -17.87 3.35 -2.61
N LEU A 367 -17.11 2.27 -2.87
CA LEU A 367 -16.89 1.14 -1.96
C LEU A 367 -15.81 1.41 -0.92
N ALA A 368 -14.86 2.28 -1.26
CA ALA A 368 -13.75 2.63 -0.40
C ALA A 368 -13.33 4.09 -0.61
N PHE A 369 -12.79 4.68 0.44
CA PHE A 369 -12.23 6.02 0.45
C PHE A 369 -10.83 5.98 1.04
N ILE A 370 -9.88 6.65 0.41
CA ILE A 370 -8.51 6.83 0.91
C ILE A 370 -8.29 8.31 1.08
N GLY A 371 -7.80 8.73 2.24
CA GLY A 371 -7.49 10.13 2.48
C GLY A 371 -6.56 10.32 3.65
N HIS A 372 -6.22 11.58 3.91
CA HIS A 372 -5.26 11.94 4.93
C HIS A 372 -5.96 12.29 6.24
N VAL A 373 -5.46 11.75 7.35
CA VAL A 373 -5.78 12.17 8.72
C VAL A 373 -4.71 13.16 9.14
N ASP A 374 -5.10 14.32 9.69
CA ASP A 374 -4.19 15.47 9.95
C ASP A 374 -3.78 16.24 8.68
N LEU A 375 -2.77 17.11 8.78
CA LEU A 375 -2.22 17.92 7.68
C LEU A 375 -1.58 17.06 6.58
N ALA A 376 -2.00 17.25 5.33
CA ALA A 376 -1.37 16.66 4.16
C ALA A 376 -0.35 17.63 3.57
N TRP A 377 0.91 17.20 3.44
CA TRP A 377 2.00 18.01 2.92
C TRP A 377 2.50 17.47 1.58
N THR A 378 3.37 18.22 0.90
CA THR A 378 3.89 17.80 -0.42
C THR A 378 5.08 16.84 -0.34
N TYR A 379 5.40 16.31 0.85
CA TYR A 379 6.60 15.50 1.07
C TYR A 379 6.50 14.11 0.42
N SER A 380 5.34 13.47 0.45
CA SER A 380 5.12 12.11 -0.06
C SER A 380 5.41 11.90 -1.55
N PHE A 381 5.48 12.95 -2.37
CA PHE A 381 5.73 12.85 -3.82
C PHE A 381 6.93 13.67 -4.33
N ARG A 382 7.68 14.28 -3.42
CA ARG A 382 8.96 14.96 -3.72
C ARG A 382 10.12 14.05 -3.29
N GLU A 383 11.34 14.42 -3.66
CA GLU A 383 12.58 13.86 -3.12
C GLU A 383 13.57 15.03 -3.12
N ASP A 384 14.05 15.49 -1.96
CA ASP A 384 14.73 16.80 -1.85
C ASP A 384 16.24 16.71 -1.61
N ASP A 385 16.85 15.53 -1.83
CA ASP A 385 18.28 15.49 -2.16
C ASP A 385 18.54 16.02 -3.59
N SER A 386 17.47 16.16 -4.40
CA SER A 386 17.47 16.80 -5.70
C SER A 386 16.06 17.28 -6.07
N PRO A 387 15.77 18.60 -6.03
CA PRO A 387 14.47 19.18 -6.39
C PRO A 387 13.94 18.80 -7.79
N ALA A 388 14.78 18.18 -8.63
CA ALA A 388 14.44 17.65 -9.95
C ALA A 388 13.79 16.26 -9.92
N LYS A 389 13.94 15.46 -8.84
CA LYS A 389 13.42 14.10 -8.75
C LYS A 389 12.00 14.07 -8.20
N LYS A 390 11.02 13.95 -9.10
CA LYS A 390 9.61 13.77 -8.77
C LYS A 390 9.30 12.28 -8.63
N ARG A 391 8.45 11.90 -7.67
CA ARG A 391 8.07 10.49 -7.43
C ARG A 391 6.54 10.26 -7.57
N PRO A 392 5.90 10.65 -8.69
CA PRO A 392 4.46 10.44 -8.86
C PRO A 392 4.07 8.96 -8.89
N GLY A 393 5.01 8.08 -9.25
CA GLY A 393 4.82 6.63 -9.29
C GLY A 393 4.30 6.02 -7.99
N ARG A 394 4.55 6.65 -6.82
CA ARG A 394 4.03 6.17 -5.53
C ARG A 394 2.50 6.12 -5.51
N PHE A 395 1.89 7.19 -6.01
CA PHE A 395 0.44 7.32 -6.11
C PHE A 395 -0.08 6.59 -7.34
N ILE A 396 0.55 6.73 -8.50
CA ILE A 396 0.08 6.07 -9.73
C ILE A 396 0.07 4.54 -9.60
N ASN A 397 1.06 3.93 -8.94
CA ASN A 397 1.07 2.48 -8.68
C ASN A 397 -0.10 2.05 -7.79
N THR A 398 -0.43 2.85 -6.77
CA THR A 398 -1.58 2.62 -5.90
C THR A 398 -2.89 2.59 -6.71
N LEU A 399 -3.10 3.59 -7.58
CA LEU A 399 -4.29 3.68 -8.45
C LEU A 399 -4.32 2.52 -9.48
N LYS A 400 -3.16 2.21 -10.06
CA LYS A 400 -2.98 1.12 -11.03
C LYS A 400 -3.35 -0.23 -10.42
N THR A 401 -2.93 -0.53 -9.20
CA THR A 401 -3.27 -1.79 -8.52
C THR A 401 -4.78 -1.92 -8.29
N MET A 402 -5.46 -0.85 -7.85
CA MET A 402 -6.92 -0.86 -7.68
C MET A 402 -7.66 -1.13 -9.00
N LEU A 403 -7.19 -0.58 -10.12
CA LEU A 403 -7.78 -0.78 -11.44
C LEU A 403 -7.57 -2.20 -12.01
N LYS A 404 -6.72 -3.04 -11.40
CA LYS A 404 -6.56 -4.45 -11.80
C LYS A 404 -7.64 -5.38 -11.22
N SER A 405 -8.64 -4.83 -10.53
CA SER A 405 -9.64 -5.61 -9.76
C SER A 405 -9.04 -6.30 -8.52
N ASP A 406 -7.86 -5.86 -8.07
CA ASP A 406 -7.30 -6.30 -6.80
C ASP A 406 -8.07 -5.69 -5.63
N ARG A 407 -8.10 -6.40 -4.49
CA ARG A 407 -8.73 -5.90 -3.25
C ARG A 407 -8.05 -4.60 -2.80
N VAL A 408 -8.85 -3.63 -2.39
CA VAL A 408 -8.39 -2.25 -2.17
C VAL A 408 -7.31 -2.14 -1.09
N GLY A 409 -7.32 -3.03 -0.10
CA GLY A 409 -6.27 -3.11 0.91
C GLY A 409 -4.87 -3.41 0.34
N ILE A 410 -4.80 -4.23 -0.73
CA ILE A 410 -3.55 -4.48 -1.47
C ILE A 410 -3.10 -3.21 -2.19
N GLY A 411 -4.04 -2.56 -2.88
CA GLY A 411 -3.77 -1.29 -3.55
C GLY A 411 -3.22 -0.25 -2.57
N PHE A 412 -3.86 -0.10 -1.41
CA PHE A 412 -3.43 0.83 -0.37
C PHE A 412 -2.05 0.49 0.22
N ARG A 413 -1.72 -0.80 0.38
CA ARG A 413 -0.40 -1.27 0.83
C ARG A 413 0.74 -0.77 -0.06
N GLU A 414 0.50 -0.54 -1.35
CA GLU A 414 1.49 0.01 -2.28
C GLU A 414 2.02 1.38 -1.85
N LEU A 415 1.22 2.17 -1.13
CA LEU A 415 1.63 3.45 -0.56
C LEU A 415 2.45 3.21 0.73
N TYR A 416 1.98 2.33 1.61
CA TYR A 416 2.63 2.01 2.89
C TYR A 416 3.99 1.33 2.74
N ARG A 417 4.28 0.66 1.61
CA ARG A 417 5.64 0.13 1.37
C ARG A 417 6.70 1.24 1.37
N TYR A 418 6.34 2.47 0.96
CA TYR A 418 7.25 3.62 1.01
C TYR A 418 7.47 4.14 2.43
N LEU A 419 6.51 3.93 3.33
CA LEU A 419 6.71 4.21 4.76
C LEU A 419 7.82 3.31 5.32
N ALA A 420 7.74 1.99 5.05
CA ALA A 420 8.76 1.04 5.49
C ALA A 420 10.16 1.35 4.94
N LEU A 421 10.26 1.77 3.67
CA LEU A 421 11.52 2.22 3.09
C LEU A 421 12.07 3.46 3.79
N THR A 422 11.21 4.45 4.08
CA THR A 422 11.60 5.69 4.76
C THR A 422 12.03 5.43 6.20
N ASP A 423 11.30 4.57 6.91
CA ASP A 423 11.65 4.14 8.29
C ASP A 423 12.98 3.39 8.31
N SER A 424 13.23 2.51 7.33
CA SER A 424 14.51 1.79 7.22
C SER A 424 15.68 2.76 7.00
N GLU A 425 15.51 3.77 6.14
CA GLU A 425 16.52 4.79 5.90
C GLU A 425 16.79 5.64 7.15
N LEU A 426 15.75 6.09 7.85
CA LEU A 426 15.87 6.81 9.12
C LEU A 426 16.59 5.98 10.18
N ALA A 427 16.26 4.69 10.31
CA ALA A 427 16.91 3.78 11.25
C ALA A 427 18.39 3.56 10.90
N SER A 428 18.72 3.46 9.61
CA SER A 428 20.09 3.27 9.13
C SER A 428 20.97 4.49 9.42
N ILE A 429 20.42 5.70 9.19
CA ILE A 429 21.09 6.96 9.52
C ILE A 429 21.34 7.05 11.04
N HIS A 430 20.37 6.62 11.86
CA HIS A 430 20.54 6.63 13.30
C HIS A 430 21.63 5.63 13.76
N ASP A 431 21.68 4.44 13.18
CA ASP A 431 22.74 3.46 13.47
C ASP A 431 24.12 3.99 13.09
N GLU A 432 24.24 4.65 11.92
CA GLU A 432 25.48 5.29 11.47
C GLU A 432 25.96 6.40 12.43
N ASP A 433 25.03 7.18 13.01
CA ASP A 433 25.38 8.19 14.04
C ASP A 433 26.00 7.53 15.26
N VAL A 434 25.44 6.41 15.71
CA VAL A 434 25.95 5.66 16.87
C VAL A 434 27.33 5.09 16.55
N GLN A 435 27.52 4.54 15.35
CA GLN A 435 28.79 3.97 14.90
C GLN A 435 29.91 5.02 14.79
N THR A 436 29.61 6.18 14.21
CA THR A 436 30.64 7.19 13.88
C THR A 436 30.84 8.21 14.99
N SER A 437 29.84 8.42 15.85
CA SER A 437 29.79 9.54 16.82
C SER A 437 30.03 10.93 16.17
N ALA A 438 29.89 11.04 14.85
CA ALA A 438 30.12 12.26 14.12
C ALA A 438 28.93 13.21 14.29
N GLN A 439 29.20 14.52 14.33
CA GLN A 439 28.12 15.50 14.33
C GLN A 439 27.58 15.63 12.89
N PRO A 440 26.25 15.52 12.69
CA PRO A 440 25.68 15.64 11.36
C PRO A 440 25.86 17.06 10.81
N SER A 441 26.25 17.14 9.55
CA SER A 441 26.27 18.39 8.78
C SER A 441 24.87 18.98 8.62
N ASN A 442 24.79 20.24 8.23
CA ASN A 442 23.52 20.92 8.01
C ASN A 442 22.69 20.24 6.89
N ASP A 443 23.35 19.75 5.83
CA ASP A 443 22.67 19.08 4.72
C ASP A 443 22.08 17.73 5.16
N GLU A 444 22.79 16.99 6.03
CA GLU A 444 22.27 15.75 6.64
C GLU A 444 21.08 16.03 7.56
N LEU A 445 21.12 17.11 8.34
CA LEU A 445 19.99 17.53 9.17
C LEU A 445 18.76 17.89 8.31
N ILE A 446 18.96 18.58 7.19
CA ILE A 446 17.88 18.88 6.23
C ILE A 446 17.31 17.60 5.65
N ARG A 447 18.17 16.68 5.19
CA ARG A 447 17.75 15.36 4.67
C ARG A 447 16.95 14.57 5.70
N ARG A 448 17.39 14.53 6.96
CA ARG A 448 16.65 13.86 8.05
C ARG A 448 15.30 14.51 8.30
N GLY A 449 15.25 15.83 8.36
CA GLY A 449 13.99 16.57 8.49
C GLY A 449 13.02 16.22 7.36
N TYR A 450 13.53 16.12 6.14
CA TYR A 450 12.76 15.71 4.96
C TYR A 450 12.21 14.28 5.08
N LEU A 451 13.04 13.30 5.46
CA LEU A 451 12.62 11.92 5.68
C LEU A 451 11.57 11.79 6.78
N TRP A 452 11.73 12.50 7.90
CA TRP A 452 10.72 12.54 8.97
C TRP A 452 9.39 13.09 8.46
N MET A 453 9.40 14.17 7.68
CA MET A 453 8.16 14.73 7.13
C MET A 453 7.51 13.80 6.10
N MET A 454 8.30 13.15 5.23
CA MET A 454 7.80 12.13 4.31
C MET A 454 7.16 10.97 5.05
N ARG A 455 7.81 10.47 6.11
CA ARG A 455 7.29 9.41 6.97
C ARG A 455 5.91 9.80 7.53
N GLN A 456 5.79 10.97 8.15
CA GLN A 456 4.51 11.40 8.75
C GLN A 456 3.42 11.60 7.69
N ASP A 457 3.76 12.16 6.53
CA ASP A 457 2.82 12.41 5.44
C ASP A 457 2.29 11.09 4.81
N ILE A 458 3.14 10.07 4.66
CA ILE A 458 2.70 8.75 4.18
C ILE A 458 1.86 8.05 5.26
N ALA A 459 2.30 8.07 6.52
CA ALA A 459 1.59 7.44 7.63
C ALA A 459 0.22 8.08 7.91
N GLY A 460 0.03 9.35 7.52
CA GLY A 460 -1.25 10.05 7.67
C GLY A 460 -2.35 9.55 6.72
N TYR A 461 -2.01 8.84 5.63
CA TYR A 461 -3.03 8.21 4.80
C TYR A 461 -3.67 7.01 5.48
N VAL A 462 -4.99 6.90 5.37
CA VAL A 462 -5.78 5.76 5.84
C VAL A 462 -6.77 5.30 4.78
N LEU A 463 -7.12 4.01 4.84
CA LEU A 463 -8.20 3.42 4.07
C LEU A 463 -9.46 3.34 4.94
N LEU A 464 -10.56 3.88 4.41
CA LEU A 464 -11.90 3.83 4.98
C LEU A 464 -12.79 2.96 4.09
N GLY A 465 -13.52 2.02 4.71
CA GLY A 465 -14.20 0.91 4.03
C GLY A 465 -13.64 -0.45 4.43
N ASP A 466 -14.30 -1.52 3.98
CA ASP A 466 -13.80 -2.88 4.09
C ASP A 466 -12.60 -3.08 3.14
N PRO A 467 -11.41 -3.44 3.65
CA PRO A 467 -10.21 -3.57 2.83
C PRO A 467 -10.27 -4.71 1.80
N ALA A 468 -11.24 -5.63 1.93
CA ALA A 468 -11.43 -6.73 1.01
C ALA A 468 -12.30 -6.38 -0.22
N VAL A 469 -12.93 -5.20 -0.27
CA VAL A 469 -13.69 -4.79 -1.47
C VAL A 469 -12.75 -4.57 -2.65
N ARG A 470 -13.27 -4.71 -3.87
CA ARG A 470 -12.54 -4.47 -5.12
C ARG A 470 -13.46 -3.82 -6.15
N LEU A 471 -12.87 -3.13 -7.11
CA LEU A 471 -13.63 -2.57 -8.22
C LEU A 471 -14.30 -3.68 -9.04
N PRO A 472 -15.57 -3.52 -9.45
CA PRO A 472 -16.25 -4.47 -10.34
C PRO A 472 -15.80 -4.26 -11.79
N VAL A 473 -14.50 -4.41 -12.04
CA VAL A 473 -13.83 -4.27 -13.34
C VAL A 473 -13.16 -5.58 -13.72
N GLU A 474 -12.93 -5.78 -15.01
CA GLU A 474 -12.24 -6.93 -15.56
C GLU A 474 -10.88 -7.13 -14.87
N SER A 475 -10.63 -8.35 -14.40
CA SER A 475 -9.36 -8.71 -13.79
C SER A 475 -8.27 -8.79 -14.86
N LYS A 476 -7.38 -7.79 -14.88
CA LYS A 476 -6.24 -7.72 -15.81
C LYS A 476 -4.93 -8.20 -15.19
N ARG A 477 -5.01 -9.19 -14.30
CA ARG A 477 -3.79 -9.83 -13.79
C ARG A 477 -3.01 -10.40 -14.96
N SER A 478 -1.71 -10.12 -14.96
CA SER A 478 -0.76 -10.93 -15.70
C SER A 478 -1.02 -12.39 -15.30
N LYS A 479 -1.37 -13.24 -16.26
CA LYS A 479 -1.39 -14.69 -16.03
C LYS A 479 -0.08 -15.05 -15.31
N PRO A 480 -0.10 -15.95 -14.30
CA PRO A 480 1.14 -16.45 -13.73
C PRO A 480 2.06 -16.81 -14.89
N TYR A 481 3.30 -16.36 -14.82
CA TYR A 481 4.31 -16.70 -15.81
C TYR A 481 4.48 -18.21 -15.76
N THR A 482 3.66 -18.95 -16.50
CA THR A 482 4.05 -20.25 -17.01
C THR A 482 5.24 -19.92 -17.89
N ALA A 483 6.44 -20.17 -17.36
CA ALA A 483 7.64 -20.17 -18.17
C ALA A 483 7.28 -20.99 -19.41
N ALA A 484 7.20 -20.31 -20.55
CA ALA A 484 7.15 -21.04 -21.80
C ALA A 484 8.36 -21.98 -21.75
N PRO A 485 8.19 -23.29 -22.05
CA PRO A 485 9.34 -24.16 -22.18
C PRO A 485 10.34 -23.42 -23.07
N PRO A 486 11.62 -23.34 -22.66
CA PRO A 486 12.59 -22.46 -23.30
C PRO A 486 12.48 -22.64 -24.79
N THR A 487 12.08 -21.56 -25.49
CA THR A 487 11.99 -21.58 -26.93
C THR A 487 13.38 -22.02 -27.40
N PRO A 488 13.50 -23.17 -28.10
CA PRO A 488 14.81 -23.60 -28.55
C PRO A 488 15.42 -22.43 -29.33
N PRO A 489 16.72 -22.12 -29.12
CA PRO A 489 17.36 -21.02 -29.81
C PRO A 489 17.06 -21.17 -31.31
N PRO A 490 16.80 -20.06 -32.03
CA PRO A 490 16.49 -20.13 -33.46
C PRO A 490 17.56 -21.00 -34.13
N SER A 491 17.13 -22.10 -34.74
CA SER A 491 18.03 -23.02 -35.42
C SER A 491 18.78 -22.24 -36.49
N ALA A 492 20.10 -22.11 -36.35
CA ALA A 492 20.91 -21.56 -37.42
C ALA A 492 20.61 -22.37 -38.70
N PRO A 493 20.33 -21.72 -39.84
CA PRO A 493 20.04 -22.45 -41.07
C PRO A 493 21.20 -23.38 -41.40
N LEU A 494 20.90 -24.65 -41.66
CA LEU A 494 21.90 -25.63 -42.05
C LEU A 494 22.55 -25.21 -43.37
N PRO A 495 23.86 -25.44 -43.55
CA PRO A 495 24.56 -25.07 -44.79
C PRO A 495 24.07 -25.86 -46.01
N ILE A 496 23.49 -27.04 -45.78
CA ILE A 496 22.86 -27.92 -46.79
C ILE A 496 21.65 -28.64 -46.19
N ALA A 497 20.93 -29.40 -47.01
CA ALA A 497 19.82 -30.25 -46.55
C ALA A 497 20.28 -31.24 -45.47
N ALA A 498 19.42 -31.48 -44.47
CA ALA A 498 19.76 -32.23 -43.26
C ALA A 498 20.22 -33.66 -43.53
N ASP A 499 19.57 -34.35 -44.47
CA ASP A 499 19.94 -35.69 -44.94
C ASP A 499 21.36 -35.73 -45.52
N LYS A 500 21.73 -34.70 -46.29
CA LYS A 500 23.08 -34.58 -46.86
C LYS A 500 24.13 -34.21 -45.82
N LEU A 501 23.76 -33.42 -44.82
CA LEU A 501 24.64 -33.12 -43.70
C LEU A 501 24.88 -34.36 -42.83
N GLU A 502 23.85 -35.15 -42.53
CA GLU A 502 23.97 -36.41 -41.80
C GLU A 502 24.84 -37.42 -42.55
N GLU A 503 24.68 -37.53 -43.87
CA GLU A 503 25.53 -38.34 -44.74
C GLU A 503 27.00 -37.91 -44.64
N ALA A 504 27.27 -36.60 -44.73
CA ALA A 504 28.62 -36.04 -44.62
C ALA A 504 29.26 -36.27 -43.24
N ILE A 505 28.48 -36.12 -42.16
CA ILE A 505 28.93 -36.37 -40.78
C ILE A 505 29.17 -37.88 -40.57
N GLY A 506 28.34 -38.75 -41.14
CA GLY A 506 28.56 -40.20 -41.11
C GLY A 506 29.91 -40.59 -41.72
N TYR A 507 30.22 -40.09 -42.91
CA TYR A 507 31.54 -40.30 -43.52
C TYR A 507 32.69 -39.70 -42.70
N PHE A 508 32.46 -38.53 -42.09
CA PHE A 508 33.43 -37.88 -41.20
C PHE A 508 33.72 -38.74 -39.96
N MET A 509 32.69 -39.32 -39.33
CA MET A 509 32.81 -40.16 -38.14
C MET A 509 33.48 -41.51 -38.43
N CYS A 510 33.21 -42.10 -39.59
CA CYS A 510 33.84 -43.36 -40.01
C CYS A 510 35.30 -43.16 -40.49
N GLY A 511 35.73 -41.92 -40.72
CA GLY A 511 37.09 -41.60 -41.20
C GLY A 511 37.37 -42.07 -42.63
N GLU A 512 36.33 -42.34 -43.41
CA GLU A 512 36.44 -42.88 -44.78
C GLU A 512 36.95 -41.84 -45.79
N LEU A 513 36.71 -40.55 -45.52
CA LEU A 513 37.15 -39.43 -46.34
C LEU A 513 37.73 -38.33 -45.45
N SER A 514 38.71 -37.59 -45.97
CA SER A 514 39.26 -36.44 -45.24
C SER A 514 38.24 -35.30 -45.14
N PRO A 515 38.31 -34.44 -44.10
CA PRO A 515 37.41 -33.29 -43.96
C PRO A 515 37.41 -32.36 -45.19
N LYS A 516 38.54 -32.28 -45.90
CA LYS A 516 38.68 -31.47 -47.12
C LYS A 516 37.91 -32.07 -48.31
N GLU A 517 37.93 -33.40 -48.45
CA GLU A 517 37.20 -34.10 -49.52
C GLU A 517 35.70 -34.02 -49.27
N LEU A 518 35.26 -34.18 -48.02
CA LEU A 518 33.85 -34.05 -47.64
C LEU A 518 33.32 -32.62 -47.83
N ALA A 519 34.07 -31.61 -47.38
CA ALA A 519 33.74 -30.20 -47.60
C ALA A 519 33.52 -29.90 -49.10
N THR A 520 34.41 -30.41 -49.96
CA THR A 520 34.30 -30.24 -51.41
C THR A 520 33.11 -31.00 -52.00
N LYS A 521 32.89 -32.26 -51.59
CA LYS A 521 31.82 -33.14 -52.11
C LYS A 521 30.43 -32.60 -51.79
N TYR A 522 30.24 -32.06 -50.58
CA TYR A 522 28.94 -31.58 -50.11
C TYR A 522 28.78 -30.06 -50.20
N GLY A 523 29.78 -29.33 -50.68
CA GLY A 523 29.72 -27.87 -50.86
C GLY A 523 29.62 -27.08 -49.55
N ILE A 524 30.14 -27.63 -48.45
CA ILE A 524 30.16 -27.00 -47.12
C ILE A 524 31.58 -26.46 -46.85
N GLU A 525 31.70 -25.33 -46.17
CA GLU A 525 33.00 -24.86 -45.69
C GLU A 525 33.60 -25.87 -44.69
N ARG A 526 34.90 -26.14 -44.79
CA ARG A 526 35.54 -27.22 -44.05
C ARG A 526 35.42 -27.03 -42.53
N ARG A 527 35.68 -25.84 -41.99
CA ARG A 527 35.57 -25.59 -40.55
C ARG A 527 34.14 -25.72 -40.08
N GLU A 528 33.17 -25.33 -40.91
CA GLU A 528 31.75 -25.50 -40.60
C GLU A 528 31.34 -26.98 -40.55
N LEU A 529 31.83 -27.82 -41.47
CA LEU A 529 31.63 -29.26 -41.41
C LEU A 529 32.27 -29.87 -40.15
N GLU A 530 33.51 -29.50 -39.83
CA GLU A 530 34.21 -29.97 -38.62
C GLU A 530 33.46 -29.55 -37.34
N ARG A 531 32.96 -28.32 -37.29
CA ARG A 531 32.15 -27.79 -36.18
C ARG A 531 30.83 -28.56 -36.02
N LEU A 532 30.10 -28.77 -37.11
CA LEU A 532 28.81 -29.46 -37.10
C LEU A 532 28.98 -30.95 -36.73
N ALA A 533 30.01 -31.62 -37.25
CA ALA A 533 30.32 -33.00 -36.88
C ALA A 533 30.67 -33.13 -35.38
N ALA A 534 31.43 -32.19 -34.82
CA ALA A 534 31.74 -32.17 -33.39
C ALA A 534 30.47 -31.98 -32.53
N ILE A 535 29.57 -31.08 -32.94
CA ILE A 535 28.28 -30.87 -32.27
C ILE A 535 27.43 -32.13 -32.34
N TYR A 536 27.32 -32.75 -33.52
CA TYR A 536 26.53 -33.97 -33.72
C TYR A 536 27.05 -35.13 -32.86
N CYS A 537 28.37 -35.33 -32.83
CA CYS A 537 29.00 -36.35 -31.98
C CYS A 537 28.77 -36.09 -30.50
N LYS A 538 28.92 -34.84 -30.05
CA LYS A 538 28.71 -34.46 -28.65
C LYS A 538 27.25 -34.69 -28.22
N ALA A 539 26.30 -34.26 -29.04
CA ALA A 539 24.88 -34.47 -28.79
C ALA A 539 24.52 -35.96 -28.76
N GLY A 540 25.05 -36.76 -29.68
CA GLY A 540 24.85 -38.20 -29.71
C GLY A 540 25.41 -38.89 -28.47
N ARG A 541 26.63 -38.53 -28.02
CA ARG A 541 27.23 -39.05 -26.79
C ARG A 541 26.42 -38.69 -25.55
N ALA A 542 26.00 -37.44 -25.42
CA ALA A 542 25.16 -36.98 -24.32
C ALA A 542 23.82 -37.72 -24.26
N ALA A 543 23.17 -37.94 -25.42
CA ALA A 543 21.92 -38.69 -25.50
C ALA A 543 22.07 -40.17 -25.11
N LEU A 544 23.25 -40.75 -25.33
CA LEU A 544 23.60 -42.11 -24.91
C LEU A 544 24.13 -42.19 -23.47
N GLY A 545 24.22 -41.06 -22.76
CA GLY A 545 24.78 -40.98 -21.41
C GLY A 545 26.29 -41.26 -21.33
N ILE A 546 27.01 -41.10 -22.45
CA ILE A 546 28.46 -41.26 -22.51
C ILE A 546 29.10 -39.97 -21.97
N PRO A 547 29.89 -40.02 -20.89
CA PRO A 547 30.57 -38.83 -20.35
C PRO A 547 31.55 -38.23 -21.37
N ASP A 548 31.68 -36.89 -21.36
CA ASP A 548 32.55 -36.12 -22.26
C ASP A 548 34.03 -36.51 -22.16
#